data_AF-A0A7Y5Q8D2-F1
#
_entry.id   AF-A0A7Y5Q8D2-F1
#
_cell.length_a   1.000
_cell.length_b   1.000
_cell.length_c   1.000
_cell.angle_alpha   90.00
_cell.angle_beta   90.00
_cell.angle_gamma   90.00
#
_symmetry.space_group_name_H-M   'P 1'
#
loop_
_entity.id
_entity.type
_entity.pdbx_description
1 polymer ?
#
loop_
_entity_poly.entity_id
_entity_poly.type
_entity_poly.pdbx_seq_one_letter_code
_entity_poly.pdbx_strand_id
1 'polypeptide(L)'
;VYELSETLSLGPADSGLTIRAAAGAGVVLRGGRTVRGWQAQADGSYLADLRTQELGAACFQQLFYKGQRQVLARYPNRDPEHPRTGGYLLVERAAPQPRSALVYQPGDLPRAGWEDLAQAELVSIYAGGWNYAITPLTGIDHERRLLSFRTVRGRFGRLNRFYLQNFPAALDAPGEWYHDRANGLLCFRTPDGQPPADEVVIPLVDHLVEVSGRVAYPHGYLHTRHRSSRADYPMPAGPPDQPVEDIHFQGLTLELARQDGLRLRGLRRGSVIGCTVRRVGGIGINLGGVASAWEEVGNPRLSPAVGEPMGVGGAGQDLLAQDPCQEVRVVGCDVSETGSDGIFLYGTGNLAENNHVHDIGLDDKDCAGINLFGEAHVARRNLVHDLPRNAIFLKGTDHLVELNDIHHTLLETCDGGAIRMCQRNLTLRGNVIRHNRIVDSVGYGFPSGANRYRSPYFTWGIYLDDFTCGTVVAGNLIVRTGRGGIHVHGGSDNLVEHNVVVDAAEAQIELNAIDDTAAGNLVRGNVLSYDAGNAALYRIVRPLAAVGRFADNLIWPRDGPVRVHFGTRRIEGWEAWLRDADKNFETWSVQKQSTNRERFLNDGI
;
A
#
# COMPACT_ATOMS: atom_id res chain seq x y z
N VAL A 1 18.85 -25.45 -0.93
CA VAL A 1 18.49 -24.35 0.00
C VAL A 1 19.76 -23.92 0.70
N TYR A 2 20.01 -22.62 0.78
CA TYR A 2 21.11 -21.99 1.51
C TYR A 2 20.49 -21.28 2.71
N GLU A 3 20.72 -21.81 3.91
CA GLU A 3 20.28 -21.16 5.14
C GLU A 3 21.30 -20.10 5.53
N LEU A 4 20.83 -18.86 5.68
CA LEU A 4 21.64 -17.71 6.02
C LEU A 4 21.59 -17.49 7.53
N SER A 5 22.75 -17.41 8.17
CA SER A 5 22.90 -16.96 9.56
C SER A 5 22.97 -15.44 9.69
N GLU A 6 23.28 -14.75 8.58
CA GLU A 6 23.44 -13.30 8.48
C GLU A 6 23.13 -12.81 7.06
N THR A 7 22.98 -11.49 6.90
CA THR A 7 22.73 -10.83 5.61
C THR A 7 23.89 -11.04 4.64
N LEU A 8 23.61 -11.46 3.40
CA LEU A 8 24.62 -11.41 2.32
C LEU A 8 24.89 -9.95 1.95
N SER A 9 26.02 -9.42 2.40
CA SER A 9 26.38 -8.00 2.26
C SER A 9 27.36 -7.79 1.11
N LEU A 10 27.04 -6.84 0.22
CA LEU A 10 27.85 -6.47 -0.95
C LEU A 10 28.11 -4.96 -0.95
N GLY A 11 29.33 -4.55 -1.30
CA GLY A 11 29.76 -3.15 -1.33
C GLY A 11 30.40 -2.75 -2.65
N PRO A 12 31.03 -1.56 -2.72
CA PRO A 12 31.64 -1.05 -3.96
C PRO A 12 32.68 -1.98 -4.58
N ALA A 13 33.40 -2.74 -3.74
CA ALA A 13 34.40 -3.72 -4.19
C ALA A 13 33.80 -4.92 -4.95
N ASP A 14 32.50 -5.17 -4.82
CA ASP A 14 31.78 -6.27 -5.47
C ASP A 14 31.13 -5.88 -6.80
N SER A 15 31.42 -4.66 -7.30
CA SER A 15 30.87 -4.18 -8.57
C SER A 15 31.20 -5.13 -9.74
N GLY A 16 30.24 -5.34 -10.63
CA GLY A 16 30.33 -6.29 -11.74
C GLY A 16 29.95 -7.74 -11.41
N LEU A 17 29.49 -8.02 -10.18
CA LEU A 17 29.11 -9.37 -9.76
C LEU A 17 27.75 -9.80 -10.33
N THR A 18 27.67 -11.05 -10.82
CA THR A 18 26.39 -11.72 -11.12
C THR A 18 26.19 -12.92 -10.21
N ILE A 19 25.09 -12.91 -9.44
CA ILE A 19 24.65 -14.01 -8.60
C ILE A 19 23.42 -14.64 -9.25
N ARG A 20 23.52 -15.91 -9.65
CA ARG A 20 22.45 -16.59 -10.39
C ARG A 20 22.26 -18.04 -9.96
N ALA A 21 21.03 -18.53 -10.10
CA ALA A 21 20.79 -19.96 -10.07
C ALA A 21 21.45 -20.65 -11.28
N ALA A 22 22.00 -21.84 -11.06
CA ALA A 22 22.43 -22.69 -12.17
C ALA A 22 21.20 -23.14 -13.00
N ALA A 23 21.39 -23.38 -14.30
CA ALA A 23 20.29 -23.79 -15.17
C ALA A 23 19.58 -25.04 -14.63
N GLY A 24 18.25 -24.96 -14.49
CA GLY A 24 17.41 -26.03 -13.94
C GLY A 24 17.48 -26.22 -12.42
N ALA A 25 18.28 -25.44 -11.70
CA ALA A 25 18.38 -25.53 -10.24
C ALA A 25 17.40 -24.60 -9.53
N GLY A 26 16.69 -25.10 -8.51
CA GLY A 26 15.93 -24.29 -7.57
C GLY A 26 16.84 -23.78 -6.44
N VAL A 27 17.39 -22.58 -6.59
CA VAL A 27 18.23 -21.95 -5.55
C VAL A 27 17.37 -21.12 -4.62
N VAL A 28 17.37 -21.48 -3.34
CA VAL A 28 16.64 -20.77 -2.28
C VAL A 28 17.64 -20.19 -1.28
N LEU A 29 17.60 -18.88 -1.05
CA LEU A 29 18.24 -18.20 0.07
C LEU A 29 17.20 -18.02 1.17
N ARG A 30 17.44 -18.61 2.35
CA ARG A 30 16.48 -18.66 3.45
C ARG A 30 17.08 -18.06 4.73
N GLY A 31 16.43 -17.04 5.29
CA GLY A 31 16.89 -16.31 6.48
C GLY A 31 16.29 -16.78 7.81
N GLY A 32 15.68 -17.97 7.81
CA GLY A 32 14.97 -18.53 8.95
C GLY A 32 15.66 -19.74 9.56
N ARG A 33 15.38 -19.99 10.84
CA ARG A 33 15.88 -21.16 11.60
C ARG A 33 14.72 -22.02 12.08
N THR A 34 14.89 -23.34 11.99
CA THR A 34 13.95 -24.30 12.56
C THR A 34 13.96 -24.24 14.09
N VAL A 35 12.78 -24.22 14.70
CA VAL A 35 12.59 -24.36 16.15
C VAL A 35 12.26 -25.82 16.48
N ARG A 36 12.99 -26.39 17.42
CA ARG A 36 12.89 -27.78 17.88
C ARG A 36 12.54 -27.86 19.37
N GLY A 37 12.48 -29.09 19.89
CA GLY A 37 12.38 -29.33 21.34
C GLY A 37 11.00 -29.03 21.93
N TRP A 38 9.95 -29.16 21.13
CA TRP A 38 8.57 -28.89 21.53
C TRP A 38 8.05 -29.87 22.58
N GLN A 39 7.42 -29.33 23.62
CA GLN A 39 6.80 -30.06 24.72
C GLN A 39 5.30 -29.76 24.75
N ALA A 40 4.48 -30.82 24.71
CA ALA A 40 3.03 -30.68 24.82
C ALA A 40 2.63 -30.12 26.19
N GLN A 41 1.69 -29.18 26.18
CA GLN A 41 1.12 -28.56 27.38
C GLN A 41 -0.30 -29.10 27.63
N ALA A 42 -0.78 -28.97 28.87
CA ALA A 42 -2.09 -29.48 29.28
C ALA A 42 -3.27 -28.79 28.57
N ASP A 43 -3.08 -27.57 28.08
CA ASP A 43 -4.07 -26.76 27.36
C ASP A 43 -4.11 -27.04 25.84
N GLY A 44 -3.33 -28.01 25.37
CA GLY A 44 -3.20 -28.36 23.94
C GLY A 44 -2.23 -27.49 23.15
N SER A 45 -1.53 -26.55 23.78
CA SER A 45 -0.42 -25.82 23.17
C SER A 45 0.89 -26.62 23.23
N TYR A 46 1.90 -26.15 22.51
CA TYR A 46 3.26 -26.68 22.53
C TYR A 46 4.23 -25.58 22.94
N LEU A 47 5.20 -25.94 23.78
CA LEU A 47 6.22 -25.04 24.31
C LEU A 47 7.61 -25.45 23.82
N ALA A 48 8.40 -24.50 23.32
CA ALA A 48 9.81 -24.66 23.02
C ALA A 48 10.66 -23.68 23.84
N ASP A 49 11.73 -24.17 24.46
CA ASP A 49 12.73 -23.33 25.12
C ASP A 49 13.80 -22.91 24.11
N LEU A 50 13.74 -21.65 23.68
CA LEU A 50 14.65 -21.11 22.68
C LEU A 50 16.09 -20.97 23.21
N ARG A 51 16.28 -20.87 24.52
CA ARG A 51 17.62 -20.73 25.14
C ARG A 51 18.46 -21.98 24.94
N THR A 52 17.82 -23.15 24.92
CA THR A 52 18.47 -24.45 24.67
C THR A 52 18.96 -24.62 23.24
N GLN A 53 18.61 -23.70 22.34
CA GLN A 53 18.86 -23.76 20.91
C GLN A 53 19.69 -22.56 20.41
N GLU A 54 20.29 -21.79 21.32
CA GLU A 54 21.00 -20.53 21.03
C GLU A 54 20.09 -19.45 20.40
N LEU A 55 18.78 -19.57 20.62
CA LEU A 55 17.75 -18.65 20.13
C LEU A 55 17.14 -17.80 21.26
N GLY A 56 17.66 -17.89 22.49
CA GLY A 56 17.08 -17.25 23.67
C GLY A 56 17.03 -15.72 23.62
N ALA A 57 17.92 -15.08 22.83
CA ALA A 57 17.93 -13.64 22.59
C ALA A 57 17.28 -13.24 21.25
N ALA A 58 16.72 -14.20 20.50
CA ALA A 58 16.11 -13.94 19.21
C ALA A 58 14.91 -12.99 19.38
N CYS A 59 14.69 -12.12 18.40
CA CYS A 59 13.47 -11.32 18.34
C CYS A 59 12.91 -11.33 16.93
N PHE A 60 11.66 -11.77 16.81
CA PHE A 60 10.95 -12.02 15.57
C PHE A 60 9.45 -11.77 15.78
N GLN A 61 8.75 -11.47 14.69
CA GLN A 61 7.31 -11.19 14.68
C GLN A 61 6.55 -12.11 13.71
N GLN A 62 7.26 -13.12 13.20
CA GLN A 62 6.77 -14.02 12.17
C GLN A 62 7.15 -15.44 12.57
N LEU A 63 6.22 -16.36 12.38
CA LEU A 63 6.42 -17.78 12.57
C LEU A 63 5.74 -18.50 11.41
N PHE A 64 6.41 -19.51 10.87
CA PHE A 64 5.91 -20.32 9.78
C PHE A 64 5.83 -21.77 10.23
N TYR A 65 4.69 -22.42 10.00
CA TYR A 65 4.47 -23.84 10.26
C TYR A 65 4.08 -24.52 8.94
N LYS A 66 4.79 -25.58 8.54
CA LYS A 66 4.60 -26.25 7.24
C LYS A 66 4.62 -25.26 6.05
N GLY A 67 5.46 -24.23 6.16
CA GLY A 67 5.59 -23.17 5.15
C GLY A 67 4.43 -22.17 5.10
N GLN A 68 3.49 -22.19 6.04
CA GLN A 68 2.37 -21.24 6.15
C GLN A 68 2.59 -20.28 7.31
N ARG A 69 2.37 -18.98 7.09
CA ARG A 69 2.48 -17.96 8.14
C ARG A 69 1.41 -18.19 9.21
N GLN A 70 1.83 -18.21 10.47
CA GLN A 70 0.96 -18.39 11.64
C GLN A 70 0.61 -17.06 12.29
N VAL A 71 -0.51 -17.02 13.00
CA VAL A 71 -1.07 -15.80 13.57
C VAL A 71 -0.37 -15.49 14.89
N LEU A 72 0.20 -14.29 15.01
CA LEU A 72 0.64 -13.83 16.33
C LEU A 72 -0.60 -13.69 17.22
N ALA A 73 -0.59 -14.33 18.38
CA ALA A 73 -1.74 -14.44 19.29
C ALA A 73 -2.44 -13.09 19.46
N ARG A 74 -3.75 -13.04 19.17
CA ARG A 74 -4.51 -11.79 19.10
C ARG A 74 -5.93 -11.89 19.62
N TYR A 75 -6.43 -10.78 20.13
CA TYR A 75 -7.83 -10.61 20.51
C TYR A 75 -8.47 -9.42 19.79
N PRO A 76 -9.63 -9.59 19.15
CA PRO A 76 -10.31 -10.86 18.88
C PRO A 76 -9.51 -11.75 17.92
N ASN A 77 -9.80 -13.04 17.98
CA ASN A 77 -9.21 -14.04 17.09
C ASN A 77 -9.47 -13.68 15.62
N ARG A 78 -8.52 -14.06 14.76
CA ARG A 78 -8.66 -13.88 13.32
C ARG A 78 -9.91 -14.61 12.82
N ASP A 79 -10.74 -13.90 12.07
CA ASP A 79 -11.93 -14.47 11.41
C ASP A 79 -11.51 -15.15 10.09
N PRO A 80 -11.61 -16.49 9.96
CA PRO A 80 -11.25 -17.19 8.73
C PRO A 80 -12.24 -16.97 7.59
N GLU A 81 -13.50 -16.60 7.87
CA GLU A 81 -14.50 -16.30 6.84
C GLU A 81 -14.29 -14.90 6.26
N HIS A 82 -13.74 -13.97 7.06
CA HIS A 82 -13.42 -12.60 6.67
C HIS A 82 -11.96 -12.24 6.98
N PRO A 83 -10.96 -12.89 6.33
CA PRO A 83 -9.55 -12.82 6.73
C PRO A 83 -8.90 -11.42 6.66
N ARG A 84 -9.52 -10.49 5.93
CA ARG A 84 -9.07 -9.10 5.71
C ARG A 84 -9.89 -8.07 6.51
N THR A 85 -11.13 -8.41 6.86
CA THR A 85 -12.11 -7.44 7.38
C THR A 85 -12.72 -7.81 8.73
N GLY A 86 -12.67 -9.08 9.13
CA GLY A 86 -13.19 -9.61 10.39
C GLY A 86 -12.15 -9.73 11.50
N GLY A 87 -12.62 -10.07 12.71
CA GLY A 87 -11.77 -10.19 13.90
C GLY A 87 -11.32 -8.84 14.49
N TYR A 88 -12.06 -7.76 14.27
CA TYR A 88 -11.75 -6.42 14.79
C TYR A 88 -12.78 -5.95 15.83
N LEU A 89 -12.31 -5.24 16.85
CA LEU A 89 -13.10 -4.35 17.69
C LEU A 89 -13.24 -2.98 17.05
N LEU A 90 -14.17 -2.17 17.57
CA LEU A 90 -14.47 -0.85 17.04
C LEU A 90 -14.39 0.21 18.14
N VAL A 91 -13.68 1.30 17.88
CA VAL A 91 -13.62 2.45 18.79
C VAL A 91 -15.04 3.05 18.97
N GLU A 92 -15.50 3.17 20.22
CA GLU A 92 -16.80 3.76 20.56
C GLU A 92 -16.82 5.26 20.21
N ARG A 93 -15.79 5.98 20.68
CA ARG A 93 -15.62 7.43 20.50
C ARG A 93 -14.17 7.84 20.68
N ALA A 94 -13.84 9.05 20.23
CA ALA A 94 -12.52 9.63 20.46
C ALA A 94 -12.24 9.80 21.96
N ALA A 95 -11.04 9.41 22.39
CA ALA A 95 -10.54 9.71 23.73
C ALA A 95 -10.11 11.18 23.86
N PRO A 96 -9.93 11.71 25.09
CA PRO A 96 -9.39 13.06 25.31
C PRO A 96 -8.02 13.27 24.67
N GLN A 97 -7.17 12.24 24.66
CA GLN A 97 -5.88 12.21 23.97
C GLN A 97 -5.94 11.19 22.82
N PRO A 98 -6.58 11.52 21.67
CA PRO A 98 -6.91 10.54 20.64
C PRO A 98 -5.70 10.04 19.84
N ARG A 99 -4.48 10.52 20.15
CA ARG A 99 -3.23 10.03 19.54
C ARG A 99 -2.53 8.99 20.41
N SER A 100 -2.91 8.84 21.66
CA SER A 100 -2.27 7.94 22.64
C SER A 100 -3.28 7.12 23.44
N ALA A 101 -4.57 7.27 23.14
CA ALA A 101 -5.62 6.47 23.74
C ALA A 101 -6.86 6.39 22.83
N LEU A 102 -7.70 5.37 23.07
CA LEU A 102 -9.02 5.21 22.49
C LEU A 102 -10.04 4.76 23.55
N VAL A 103 -11.32 5.00 23.30
CA VAL A 103 -12.42 4.47 24.13
C VAL A 103 -13.04 3.26 23.42
N TYR A 104 -12.98 2.09 24.06
CA TYR A 104 -13.55 0.85 23.52
C TYR A 104 -15.01 0.64 23.97
N GLN A 105 -15.75 -0.26 23.32
CA GLN A 105 -17.17 -0.45 23.63
C GLN A 105 -17.39 -1.19 24.94
N PRO A 106 -18.53 -0.97 25.63
CA PRO A 106 -18.88 -1.75 26.81
C PRO A 106 -18.86 -3.27 26.51
N GLY A 107 -18.05 -4.01 27.25
CA GLY A 107 -17.94 -5.47 27.12
C GLY A 107 -16.88 -5.98 26.14
N ASP A 108 -16.22 -5.12 25.37
CA ASP A 108 -15.20 -5.55 24.39
C ASP A 108 -13.99 -6.22 25.04
N LEU A 109 -13.48 -5.66 26.15
CA LEU A 109 -12.26 -6.15 26.81
C LEU A 109 -12.60 -6.81 28.14
N PRO A 110 -12.09 -8.03 28.42
CA PRO A 110 -12.34 -8.74 29.67
C PRO A 110 -11.70 -8.00 30.86
N ARG A 111 -12.33 -8.07 32.04
CA ARG A 111 -11.84 -7.45 33.28
C ARG A 111 -10.80 -8.30 34.04
N ALA A 112 -10.64 -9.57 33.69
CA ALA A 112 -9.77 -10.53 34.34
C ALA A 112 -9.18 -11.50 33.30
N GLY A 113 -8.08 -12.19 33.64
CA GLY A 113 -7.39 -13.12 32.75
C GLY A 113 -6.34 -12.46 31.84
N TRP A 114 -6.16 -11.14 31.94
CA TRP A 114 -5.17 -10.36 31.19
C TRP A 114 -4.15 -9.74 32.15
N GLU A 115 -3.41 -10.58 32.86
CA GLU A 115 -2.47 -10.16 33.90
C GLU A 115 -1.15 -9.61 33.33
N ASP A 116 -0.65 -10.18 32.24
CA ASP A 116 0.57 -9.76 31.56
C ASP A 116 0.27 -9.16 30.17
N LEU A 117 0.45 -7.84 30.08
CA LEU A 117 0.32 -7.06 28.86
C LEU A 117 1.64 -6.34 28.51
N ALA A 118 2.77 -6.73 29.11
CA ALA A 118 4.04 -6.01 28.96
C ALA A 118 4.53 -5.94 27.50
N GLN A 119 4.13 -6.92 26.67
CA GLN A 119 4.48 -7.01 25.27
C GLN A 119 3.31 -6.70 24.32
N ALA A 120 2.13 -6.43 24.87
CA ALA A 120 0.91 -6.29 24.08
C ALA A 120 0.97 -5.08 23.15
N GLU A 121 0.45 -5.26 21.94
CA GLU A 121 0.39 -4.22 20.91
C GLU A 121 -1.04 -3.97 20.49
N LEU A 122 -1.37 -2.71 20.23
CA LEU A 122 -2.55 -2.33 19.46
C LEU A 122 -2.19 -2.40 17.97
N VAL A 123 -3.02 -3.09 17.18
CA VAL A 123 -2.99 -3.03 15.72
C VAL A 123 -4.25 -2.37 15.20
N SER A 124 -4.12 -1.38 14.32
CA SER A 124 -5.27 -0.61 13.86
C SER A 124 -5.12 0.00 12.48
N ILE A 125 -6.22 -0.03 11.72
CA ILE A 125 -6.45 0.88 10.60
C ILE A 125 -7.34 2.01 11.14
N TYR A 126 -6.80 3.23 11.15
CA TYR A 126 -7.40 4.36 11.88
C TYR A 126 -7.45 5.64 11.04
N ALA A 127 -7.79 6.76 11.70
CA ALA A 127 -8.17 8.01 11.06
C ALA A 127 -9.38 7.78 10.12
N GLY A 128 -9.33 8.21 8.87
CA GLY A 128 -10.41 7.91 7.92
C GLY A 128 -10.15 6.68 7.05
N GLY A 129 -9.33 5.72 7.52
CA GLY A 129 -9.13 4.43 6.84
C GLY A 129 -7.86 4.34 5.98
N TRP A 130 -6.94 5.29 6.13
CA TRP A 130 -5.66 5.32 5.42
C TRP A 130 -4.44 5.30 6.35
N ASN A 131 -4.60 5.50 7.66
CA ASN A 131 -3.49 5.32 8.59
C ASN A 131 -3.46 3.90 9.13
N TYR A 132 -2.25 3.40 9.39
CA TYR A 132 -2.02 2.12 10.02
C TYR A 132 -1.05 2.27 11.20
N ALA A 133 -1.23 1.47 12.26
CA ALA A 133 -0.30 1.43 13.39
C ALA A 133 -0.28 0.06 14.05
N ILE A 134 0.93 -0.36 14.43
CA ILE A 134 1.25 -1.39 15.41
C ILE A 134 2.03 -0.71 16.53
N THR A 135 1.43 -0.54 17.70
CA THR A 135 2.01 0.28 18.78
C THR A 135 1.87 -0.39 20.14
N PRO A 136 2.90 -0.36 21.01
CA PRO A 136 2.82 -0.93 22.34
C PRO A 136 1.69 -0.33 23.18
N LEU A 137 0.99 -1.18 23.92
CA LEU A 137 0.07 -0.76 24.95
C LEU A 137 0.81 -0.17 26.14
N THR A 138 0.21 0.82 26.79
CA THR A 138 0.72 1.40 28.04
C THR A 138 -0.23 1.22 29.22
N GLY A 139 -1.48 0.82 28.96
CA GLY A 139 -2.41 0.42 30.02
C GLY A 139 -3.87 0.34 29.59
N ILE A 140 -4.69 -0.28 30.45
CA ILE A 140 -6.14 -0.39 30.31
C ILE A 140 -6.81 0.13 31.58
N ASP A 141 -7.74 1.07 31.43
CA ASP A 141 -8.65 1.51 32.48
C ASP A 141 -10.05 0.99 32.18
N HIS A 142 -10.49 -0.03 32.93
CA HIS A 142 -11.79 -0.67 32.74
C HIS A 142 -12.98 0.16 33.22
N GLU A 143 -12.77 1.10 34.14
CA GLU A 143 -13.84 1.97 34.63
C GLU A 143 -14.16 3.06 33.59
N ARG A 144 -13.12 3.59 32.95
CA ARG A 144 -13.26 4.63 31.91
C ARG A 144 -13.36 4.07 30.49
N ARG A 145 -13.18 2.75 30.33
CA ARG A 145 -13.00 2.06 29.04
C ARG A 145 -11.92 2.67 28.16
N LEU A 146 -10.81 3.06 28.80
CA LEU A 146 -9.71 3.71 28.11
C LEU A 146 -8.61 2.70 27.85
N LEU A 147 -8.24 2.53 26.59
CA LEU A 147 -7.07 1.78 26.17
C LEU A 147 -5.98 2.79 25.80
N SER A 148 -4.83 2.76 26.48
CA SER A 148 -3.71 3.67 26.28
C SER A 148 -2.55 2.97 25.58
N PHE A 149 -1.84 3.70 24.73
CA PHE A 149 -0.74 3.21 23.91
C PHE A 149 0.29 4.30 23.61
N ARG A 150 1.46 3.92 23.09
CA ARG A 150 2.48 4.89 22.63
C ARG A 150 1.88 5.78 21.55
N THR A 151 2.11 7.09 21.67
CA THR A 151 1.60 8.13 20.77
C THR A 151 1.82 7.78 19.30
N VAL A 152 0.75 7.90 18.50
CA VAL A 152 0.76 7.66 17.05
C VAL A 152 0.70 8.95 16.21
N ARG A 153 0.94 8.86 14.89
CA ARG A 153 0.93 10.02 13.99
C ARG A 153 -0.45 10.69 13.86
N GLY A 154 -1.52 9.92 13.74
CA GLY A 154 -2.89 10.42 13.54
C GLY A 154 -3.76 10.37 14.79
N ARG A 155 -5.06 10.63 14.62
CA ARG A 155 -6.05 10.56 15.71
C ARG A 155 -7.00 9.38 15.50
N PHE A 156 -7.26 8.64 16.57
CA PHE A 156 -8.32 7.65 16.63
C PHE A 156 -9.68 8.32 16.76
N GLY A 157 -10.63 7.85 15.96
CA GLY A 157 -12.01 8.28 15.96
C GLY A 157 -12.96 7.09 16.10
N ARG A 158 -14.24 7.42 16.29
CA ARG A 158 -15.34 6.44 16.31
C ARG A 158 -15.27 5.53 15.08
N LEU A 159 -15.53 4.24 15.27
CA LEU A 159 -15.49 3.16 14.28
C LEU A 159 -14.09 2.85 13.70
N ASN A 160 -13.00 3.46 14.15
CA ASN A 160 -11.68 2.93 13.82
C ASN A 160 -11.58 1.49 14.34
N ARG A 161 -11.08 0.60 13.49
CA ARG A 161 -11.06 -0.84 13.76
C ARG A 161 -9.71 -1.24 14.30
N PHE A 162 -9.70 -1.99 15.40
CA PHE A 162 -8.48 -2.39 16.06
C PHE A 162 -8.58 -3.82 16.61
N TYR A 163 -7.43 -4.43 16.89
CA TYR A 163 -7.29 -5.62 17.71
C TYR A 163 -6.04 -5.49 18.56
N LEU A 164 -5.92 -6.34 19.58
CA LEU A 164 -4.75 -6.44 20.44
C LEU A 164 -3.99 -7.72 20.09
N GLN A 165 -2.66 -7.70 20.14
CA GLN A 165 -1.86 -8.90 19.89
C GLN A 165 -0.64 -8.97 20.80
N ASN A 166 0.08 -10.10 20.72
CA ASN A 166 1.38 -10.30 21.35
C ASN A 166 1.34 -10.33 22.89
N PHE A 167 0.36 -11.04 23.46
CA PHE A 167 0.28 -11.27 24.91
C PHE A 167 -0.22 -12.70 25.21
N PRO A 168 0.13 -13.28 26.38
CA PRO A 168 -0.12 -14.70 26.66
C PRO A 168 -1.60 -15.07 26.63
N ALA A 169 -2.46 -14.22 27.18
CA ALA A 169 -3.89 -14.50 27.32
C ALA A 169 -4.66 -14.49 25.97
N ALA A 170 -4.05 -13.99 24.90
CA ALA A 170 -4.60 -14.09 23.56
C ALA A 170 -4.23 -15.39 22.84
N LEU A 171 -3.40 -16.26 23.43
CA LEU A 171 -3.05 -17.55 22.82
C LEU A 171 -4.16 -18.58 23.08
N ASP A 172 -5.25 -18.51 22.31
CA ASP A 172 -6.44 -19.34 22.58
C ASP A 172 -7.01 -20.05 21.33
N ALA A 173 -6.60 -19.66 20.13
CA ALA A 173 -7.08 -20.24 18.88
C ALA A 173 -6.05 -21.12 18.15
N PRO A 174 -6.49 -22.08 17.32
CA PRO A 174 -5.61 -22.84 16.45
C PRO A 174 -4.84 -21.94 15.48
N GLY A 175 -3.53 -22.20 15.32
CA GLY A 175 -2.63 -21.41 14.48
C GLY A 175 -2.03 -20.18 15.17
N GLU A 176 -2.34 -19.95 16.45
CA GLU A 176 -1.77 -18.84 17.21
C GLU A 176 -0.47 -19.21 17.92
N TRP A 177 0.45 -18.24 18.01
CA TRP A 177 1.71 -18.38 18.74
C TRP A 177 2.01 -17.14 19.58
N TYR A 178 2.80 -17.31 20.64
CA TYR A 178 3.28 -16.25 21.51
C TYR A 178 4.75 -16.49 21.88
N HIS A 179 5.57 -15.45 21.82
CA HIS A 179 6.97 -15.50 22.22
C HIS A 179 7.18 -14.67 23.50
N ASP A 180 7.42 -15.37 24.60
CA ASP A 180 7.86 -14.78 25.85
C ASP A 180 9.36 -14.44 25.75
N ARG A 181 9.63 -13.20 25.33
CA ARG A 181 11.00 -12.68 25.17
C ARG A 181 11.77 -12.61 26.49
N ALA A 182 11.07 -12.42 27.61
CA ALA A 182 11.73 -12.28 28.90
C ALA A 182 12.31 -13.62 29.37
N ASN A 183 11.59 -14.72 29.10
CA ASN A 183 12.02 -16.06 29.50
C ASN A 183 12.63 -16.90 28.37
N GLY A 184 12.57 -16.41 27.11
CA GLY A 184 13.07 -17.13 25.93
C GLY A 184 12.21 -18.35 25.60
N LEU A 185 10.89 -18.27 25.80
CA LEU A 185 9.95 -19.37 25.60
C LEU A 185 9.00 -19.07 24.44
N LEU A 186 8.82 -20.05 23.56
CA LEU A 186 7.89 -19.95 22.44
C LEU A 186 6.72 -20.93 22.65
N CYS A 187 5.51 -20.39 22.72
CA CYS A 187 4.26 -21.14 22.81
C CYS A 187 3.56 -21.14 21.45
N PHE A 188 3.03 -22.27 21.02
CA PHE A 188 2.32 -22.41 19.73
C PHE A 188 1.16 -23.39 19.84
N ARG A 189 -0.04 -22.97 19.38
CA ARG A 189 -1.20 -23.84 19.19
C ARG A 189 -1.26 -24.23 17.72
N THR A 190 -0.91 -25.47 17.38
CA THR A 190 -0.90 -25.89 15.97
C THR A 190 -2.32 -25.89 15.40
N PRO A 191 -2.50 -25.48 14.12
CA PRO A 191 -3.81 -25.43 13.50
C PRO A 191 -4.45 -26.83 13.33
N ASP A 192 -3.64 -27.89 13.25
CA ASP A 192 -4.05 -29.28 13.11
C ASP A 192 -4.03 -30.07 14.42
N GLY A 193 -3.68 -29.42 15.54
CA GLY A 193 -3.54 -30.05 16.86
C GLY A 193 -2.44 -31.12 16.95
N GLN A 194 -1.57 -31.21 15.94
CA GLN A 194 -0.45 -32.16 15.94
C GLN A 194 0.82 -31.50 16.52
N PRO A 195 1.76 -32.29 17.07
CA PRO A 195 3.07 -31.76 17.48
C PRO A 195 3.78 -31.02 16.33
N PRO A 196 4.37 -29.82 16.57
CA PRO A 196 4.99 -29.04 15.50
C PRO A 196 6.27 -29.67 14.90
N ALA A 197 6.93 -30.57 15.66
CA ALA A 197 8.20 -31.21 15.28
C ALA A 197 9.24 -30.19 14.73
N ASP A 198 9.91 -30.52 13.61
CA ASP A 198 10.91 -29.68 12.95
C ASP A 198 10.32 -28.77 11.85
N GLU A 199 8.99 -28.57 11.84
CA GLU A 199 8.28 -27.86 10.77
C GLU A 199 8.00 -26.38 11.08
N VAL A 200 8.45 -25.90 12.25
CA VAL A 200 8.35 -24.50 12.65
C VAL A 200 9.63 -23.76 12.31
N VAL A 201 9.51 -22.66 11.56
CA VAL A 201 10.64 -21.81 11.17
C VAL A 201 10.37 -20.36 11.57
N ILE A 202 11.38 -19.71 12.17
CA ILE A 202 11.34 -18.29 12.56
C ILE A 202 12.39 -17.49 11.76
N PRO A 203 12.05 -16.34 11.15
CA PRO A 203 13.02 -15.45 10.50
C PRO A 203 13.96 -14.80 11.51
N LEU A 204 15.27 -14.81 11.23
CA LEU A 204 16.29 -14.19 12.09
C LEU A 204 17.18 -13.18 11.36
N VAL A 205 17.30 -13.31 10.03
CA VAL A 205 18.05 -12.37 9.19
C VAL A 205 17.16 -11.19 8.79
N ASP A 206 17.65 -9.96 8.90
CA ASP A 206 16.89 -8.76 8.52
C ASP A 206 16.69 -8.65 7.02
N HIS A 207 17.78 -8.69 6.26
CA HIS A 207 17.77 -8.62 4.81
C HIS A 207 18.47 -9.85 4.26
N LEU A 208 17.87 -10.59 3.33
CA LEU A 208 18.56 -11.76 2.78
C LEU A 208 19.79 -11.34 1.97
N VAL A 209 19.66 -10.23 1.23
CA VAL A 209 20.74 -9.58 0.51
C VAL A 209 20.71 -8.08 0.75
N GLU A 210 21.87 -7.49 1.02
CA GLU A 210 22.05 -6.05 1.12
C GLU A 210 23.21 -5.56 0.24
N VAL A 211 22.91 -4.64 -0.69
CA VAL A 211 23.91 -3.88 -1.45
C VAL A 211 24.03 -2.50 -0.83
N SER A 212 25.25 -2.10 -0.50
CA SER A 212 25.54 -0.86 0.23
C SER A 212 26.54 0.01 -0.52
N GLY A 213 26.04 0.91 -1.35
CA GLY A 213 26.77 2.00 -1.98
C GLY A 213 26.20 3.36 -1.62
N ARG A 214 26.88 4.42 -2.07
CA ARG A 214 26.50 5.81 -1.87
C ARG A 214 26.37 6.54 -3.19
N VAL A 215 25.22 7.17 -3.40
CA VAL A 215 24.94 8.01 -4.57
C VAL A 215 24.33 9.32 -4.09
N ALA A 216 25.02 10.44 -4.31
CA ALA A 216 24.50 11.75 -3.97
C ALA A 216 23.24 12.05 -4.78
N TYR A 217 22.22 12.57 -4.11
CA TYR A 217 20.93 12.87 -4.72
C TYR A 217 20.18 13.97 -3.95
N PRO A 218 19.63 14.98 -4.64
CA PRO A 218 18.94 16.08 -4.00
C PRO A 218 17.49 15.67 -3.70
N HIS A 219 17.25 14.90 -2.65
CA HIS A 219 15.92 14.35 -2.34
C HIS A 219 14.92 15.38 -1.80
N GLY A 220 15.39 16.55 -1.34
CA GLY A 220 14.56 17.53 -0.64
C GLY A 220 13.34 18.02 -1.43
N TYR A 221 13.42 18.10 -2.76
CA TYR A 221 12.29 18.55 -3.59
C TYR A 221 11.09 17.58 -3.58
N LEU A 222 11.31 16.32 -3.18
CA LEU A 222 10.27 15.30 -3.06
C LEU A 222 9.48 15.42 -1.77
N HIS A 223 9.93 16.18 -0.76
CA HIS A 223 9.16 16.31 0.48
C HIS A 223 7.88 17.14 0.29
N THR A 224 6.76 16.69 0.86
CA THR A 224 5.47 17.42 0.80
C THR A 224 5.39 18.74 1.58
N ARG A 225 6.46 19.19 2.23
CA ARG A 225 6.53 20.51 2.88
C ARG A 225 7.21 21.55 1.98
N HIS A 226 7.81 21.08 0.89
CA HIS A 226 8.54 21.89 -0.05
C HIS A 226 7.70 22.13 -1.31
N ARG A 227 7.86 23.31 -1.91
CA ARG A 227 7.00 23.82 -3.00
C ARG A 227 7.82 24.42 -4.16
N SER A 228 9.12 24.20 -4.18
CA SER A 228 10.04 24.69 -5.21
C SER A 228 10.44 23.56 -6.16
N SER A 229 11.09 23.94 -7.26
CA SER A 229 11.56 22.99 -8.28
C SER A 229 12.79 22.23 -7.79
N ARG A 230 13.13 21.12 -8.46
CA ARG A 230 14.38 20.40 -8.20
C ARG A 230 15.61 21.29 -8.35
N ALA A 231 15.62 22.22 -9.32
CA ALA A 231 16.75 23.12 -9.57
C ALA A 231 17.07 24.02 -8.36
N ASP A 232 16.08 24.24 -7.49
CA ASP A 232 16.22 25.04 -6.27
C ASP A 232 16.82 24.24 -5.10
N TYR A 233 17.01 22.93 -5.25
CA TYR A 233 17.60 22.05 -4.24
C TYR A 233 19.06 21.73 -4.56
N PRO A 234 20.02 22.33 -3.82
CA PRO A 234 21.43 22.01 -4.02
C PRO A 234 21.71 20.55 -3.66
N MET A 235 22.72 19.97 -4.29
CA MET A 235 23.23 18.66 -3.89
C MET A 235 23.64 18.68 -2.42
N PRO A 236 23.27 17.66 -1.62
CA PRO A 236 23.65 17.60 -0.23
C PRO A 236 25.18 17.56 -0.10
N ALA A 237 25.74 18.36 0.81
CA ALA A 237 27.14 18.23 1.20
C ALA A 237 27.31 16.90 1.97
N GLY A 238 28.32 16.12 1.61
CA GLY A 238 28.57 14.83 2.27
C GLY A 238 29.82 14.14 1.75
N PRO A 239 30.16 12.95 2.29
CA PRO A 239 31.27 12.16 1.78
C PRO A 239 31.09 11.83 0.29
N PRO A 240 32.20 11.56 -0.44
CA PRO A 240 32.15 11.35 -1.88
C PRO A 240 31.26 10.17 -2.27
N ASP A 241 30.70 10.25 -3.46
CA ASP A 241 30.01 9.14 -4.12
C ASP A 241 30.87 7.88 -4.12
N GLN A 242 30.28 6.76 -3.71
CA GLN A 242 30.88 5.43 -3.75
C GLN A 242 29.78 4.44 -4.18
N PRO A 243 29.32 4.51 -5.44
CA PRO A 243 28.26 3.64 -5.92
C PRO A 243 28.72 2.18 -5.93
N VAL A 244 27.76 1.28 -5.90
CA VAL A 244 27.96 -0.10 -6.37
C VAL A 244 27.46 -0.15 -7.81
N GLU A 245 28.22 -0.76 -8.70
CA GLU A 245 27.87 -0.78 -10.13
C GLU A 245 27.69 -2.21 -10.64
N ASP A 246 26.73 -2.38 -11.56
CA ASP A 246 26.60 -3.58 -12.41
C ASP A 246 26.50 -4.91 -11.61
N ILE A 247 25.74 -4.90 -10.50
CA ILE A 247 25.38 -6.13 -9.76
C ILE A 247 24.06 -6.71 -10.26
N HIS A 248 24.05 -8.01 -10.52
CA HIS A 248 22.90 -8.72 -11.09
C HIS A 248 22.50 -9.97 -10.29
N PHE A 249 21.21 -10.06 -9.95
CA PHE A 249 20.58 -11.23 -9.31
C PHE A 249 19.63 -11.92 -10.30
N GLN A 250 19.74 -13.25 -10.47
CA GLN A 250 18.98 -13.97 -11.49
C GLN A 250 18.44 -15.33 -11.01
N GLY A 251 17.14 -15.54 -11.12
CA GLY A 251 16.53 -16.87 -10.91
C GLY A 251 16.58 -17.38 -9.46
N LEU A 252 16.69 -16.49 -8.48
CA LEU A 252 16.81 -16.86 -7.06
C LEU A 252 15.44 -16.85 -6.38
N THR A 253 15.22 -17.78 -5.44
CA THR A 253 14.15 -17.65 -4.44
C THR A 253 14.73 -17.07 -3.17
N LEU A 254 14.13 -16.01 -2.64
CA LEU A 254 14.50 -15.35 -1.40
C LEU A 254 13.31 -15.42 -0.44
N GLU A 255 13.50 -16.04 0.73
CA GLU A 255 12.41 -16.22 1.68
C GLU A 255 12.81 -16.14 3.16
N LEU A 256 11.84 -15.80 4.01
CA LEU A 256 11.96 -15.79 5.47
C LEU A 256 12.97 -14.78 6.01
N ALA A 257 12.90 -13.54 5.53
CA ALA A 257 13.58 -12.39 6.12
C ALA A 257 12.68 -11.71 7.17
N ARG A 258 13.26 -11.16 8.24
CA ARG A 258 12.53 -10.29 9.18
C ARG A 258 12.09 -9.00 8.49
N GLN A 259 12.91 -8.45 7.61
CA GLN A 259 12.62 -7.23 6.87
C GLN A 259 12.59 -7.54 5.38
N ASP A 260 13.62 -7.16 4.62
CA ASP A 260 13.54 -7.13 3.17
C ASP A 260 14.06 -8.41 2.52
N GLY A 261 13.52 -8.75 1.35
CA GLY A 261 14.13 -9.78 0.49
C GLY A 261 15.48 -9.30 -0.05
N LEU A 262 15.45 -8.21 -0.82
CA LEU A 262 16.66 -7.52 -1.27
C LEU A 262 16.60 -6.04 -0.88
N ARG A 263 17.64 -5.55 -0.21
CA ARG A 263 17.82 -4.12 0.07
C ARG A 263 19.00 -3.57 -0.73
N LEU A 264 18.72 -2.74 -1.74
CA LEU A 264 19.75 -2.22 -2.64
C LEU A 264 19.89 -0.72 -2.46
N ARG A 265 21.08 -0.25 -2.04
CA ARG A 265 21.38 1.15 -1.77
C ARG A 265 22.54 1.61 -2.64
N GLY A 266 22.39 2.75 -3.31
CA GLY A 266 23.46 3.31 -4.15
C GLY A 266 23.89 2.43 -5.33
N LEU A 267 22.99 1.58 -5.85
CA LEU A 267 23.27 0.69 -6.98
C LEU A 267 23.01 1.42 -8.31
N ARG A 268 23.98 1.35 -9.22
CA ARG A 268 23.87 1.82 -10.61
C ARG A 268 23.88 0.64 -11.59
N ARG A 269 22.99 0.67 -12.59
CA ARG A 269 22.95 -0.29 -13.73
C ARG A 269 22.83 -1.77 -13.34
N GLY A 270 22.32 -2.05 -12.13
CA GLY A 270 22.10 -3.42 -11.66
C GLY A 270 20.78 -4.04 -12.12
N SER A 271 20.54 -5.30 -11.78
CA SER A 271 19.25 -5.95 -12.07
C SER A 271 18.86 -7.06 -11.11
N VAL A 272 17.54 -7.24 -10.91
CA VAL A 272 16.92 -8.41 -10.29
C VAL A 272 15.99 -9.03 -11.33
N ILE A 273 16.31 -10.23 -11.81
CA ILE A 273 15.63 -10.84 -12.97
C ILE A 273 15.12 -12.24 -12.62
N GLY A 274 13.82 -12.49 -12.81
CA GLY A 274 13.25 -13.83 -12.68
C GLY A 274 13.35 -14.39 -11.25
N CYS A 275 13.41 -13.53 -10.23
CA CYS A 275 13.53 -13.95 -8.84
C CYS A 275 12.14 -14.09 -8.20
N THR A 276 12.02 -15.00 -7.24
CA THR A 276 10.87 -15.09 -6.35
C THR A 276 11.25 -14.52 -4.99
N VAL A 277 10.53 -13.53 -4.49
CA VAL A 277 10.69 -12.99 -3.14
C VAL A 277 9.40 -13.22 -2.38
N ARG A 278 9.46 -13.98 -1.29
CA ARG A 278 8.25 -14.28 -0.53
C ARG A 278 8.46 -14.38 0.96
N ARG A 279 7.40 -14.17 1.72
CA ARG A 279 7.36 -14.43 3.18
C ARG A 279 8.42 -13.64 3.94
N VAL A 280 8.58 -12.38 3.56
CA VAL A 280 9.46 -11.43 4.22
C VAL A 280 8.62 -10.48 5.08
N GLY A 281 9.17 -9.94 6.16
CA GLY A 281 8.42 -9.06 7.08
C GLY A 281 8.42 -7.57 6.72
N GLY A 282 9.20 -7.18 5.73
CA GLY A 282 9.30 -5.83 5.18
C GLY A 282 8.96 -5.81 3.69
N ILE A 283 9.81 -5.16 2.90
CA ILE A 283 9.64 -4.95 1.46
C ILE A 283 10.23 -6.14 0.69
N GLY A 284 9.56 -6.58 -0.37
CA GLY A 284 10.11 -7.63 -1.24
C GLY A 284 11.45 -7.21 -1.88
N ILE A 285 11.42 -6.18 -2.73
CA ILE A 285 12.59 -5.64 -3.42
C ILE A 285 12.68 -4.13 -3.15
N ASN A 286 13.64 -3.71 -2.34
CA ASN A 286 13.77 -2.36 -1.81
C ASN A 286 14.95 -1.63 -2.47
N LEU A 287 14.70 -0.93 -3.59
CA LEU A 287 15.70 -0.03 -4.17
C LEU A 287 15.62 1.31 -3.44
N GLY A 288 16.72 1.71 -2.80
CA GLY A 288 16.81 2.93 -2.01
C GLY A 288 16.92 2.72 -0.51
N GLY A 289 16.78 1.47 -0.03
CA GLY A 289 16.80 1.16 1.40
C GLY A 289 15.74 1.90 2.19
N VAL A 290 14.55 2.04 1.62
CA VAL A 290 13.43 2.80 2.17
C VAL A 290 12.82 2.08 3.37
N ALA A 291 12.46 2.84 4.40
CA ALA A 291 11.76 2.36 5.58
C ALA A 291 10.73 3.39 6.06
N SER A 292 9.87 2.97 6.97
CA SER A 292 8.98 3.89 7.69
C SER A 292 9.76 4.90 8.53
N ALA A 293 9.34 6.17 8.57
CA ALA A 293 9.83 7.14 9.55
C ALA A 293 9.16 7.02 10.92
N TRP A 294 8.09 6.24 11.01
CA TRP A 294 7.30 6.08 12.23
C TRP A 294 7.60 4.74 12.88
N GLU A 295 8.00 4.76 14.15
CA GLU A 295 8.25 3.55 14.95
C GLU A 295 6.99 2.68 15.16
N GLU A 296 5.81 3.22 14.85
CA GLU A 296 4.52 2.52 14.92
C GLU A 296 4.20 1.71 13.65
N VAL A 297 4.97 1.86 12.58
CA VAL A 297 4.71 1.20 11.29
C VAL A 297 6.00 0.52 10.82
N GLY A 298 5.99 -0.80 10.72
CA GLY A 298 7.06 -1.57 10.07
C GLY A 298 8.12 -2.19 10.98
N ASN A 299 9.00 -2.95 10.35
CA ASN A 299 10.14 -3.64 10.94
C ASN A 299 11.42 -2.90 10.46
N PRO A 300 12.35 -2.47 11.35
CA PRO A 300 12.54 -3.00 12.69
C PRO A 300 11.68 -2.33 13.75
N ARG A 301 10.84 -3.11 14.44
CA ARG A 301 10.29 -2.72 15.76
C ARG A 301 11.38 -2.65 16.85
N LEU A 302 12.64 -2.89 16.46
CA LEU A 302 13.78 -3.18 17.32
C LEU A 302 14.92 -2.16 17.18
N SER A 303 14.90 -1.32 16.15
CA SER A 303 15.94 -0.31 15.91
C SER A 303 15.35 0.86 15.14
N PRO A 304 15.70 2.11 15.48
CA PRO A 304 15.25 3.26 14.72
C PRO A 304 15.66 3.15 13.25
N ALA A 305 14.73 3.42 12.34
CA ALA A 305 15.07 3.56 10.93
C ALA A 305 15.92 4.84 10.73
N VAL A 306 16.82 4.78 9.74
CA VAL A 306 17.67 5.91 9.35
C VAL A 306 17.43 6.25 7.89
N GLY A 307 17.54 7.52 7.55
CA GLY A 307 17.37 8.02 6.19
C GLY A 307 16.78 9.42 6.19
N GLU A 308 16.54 9.91 4.99
CA GLU A 308 16.05 11.25 4.73
C GLU A 308 14.53 11.22 4.51
N PRO A 309 13.77 12.15 5.12
CA PRO A 309 12.32 12.14 5.05
C PRO A 309 11.81 12.57 3.67
N MET A 310 11.00 11.72 3.05
CA MET A 310 10.41 11.94 1.72
C MET A 310 9.00 12.53 1.77
N GLY A 311 8.40 12.59 2.95
CA GLY A 311 7.23 13.41 3.23
C GLY A 311 5.86 12.92 2.72
N VAL A 312 5.70 11.77 2.05
CA VAL A 312 4.42 11.04 1.85
C VAL A 312 4.70 9.73 1.09
N GLY A 313 4.19 8.60 1.59
CA GLY A 313 4.17 7.24 1.02
C GLY A 313 2.80 6.82 0.47
N GLY A 314 2.63 5.53 0.17
CA GLY A 314 1.39 4.93 -0.37
C GLY A 314 0.08 5.32 0.32
N ALA A 315 0.07 5.61 1.63
CA ALA A 315 -1.06 6.14 2.39
C ALA A 315 -0.79 7.46 3.14
N GLY A 316 0.20 8.24 2.71
CA GLY A 316 0.53 9.51 3.38
C GLY A 316 1.52 9.35 4.54
N GLN A 317 2.22 8.21 4.62
CA GLN A 317 3.30 7.96 5.57
C GLN A 317 4.54 8.81 5.29
N ASP A 318 5.23 9.25 6.34
CA ASP A 318 6.59 9.74 6.14
C ASP A 318 7.51 8.52 5.99
N LEU A 319 8.20 8.44 4.85
CA LEU A 319 9.20 7.41 4.55
C LEU A 319 10.60 8.00 4.71
N LEU A 320 11.53 7.20 5.21
CA LEU A 320 12.95 7.48 5.25
C LEU A 320 13.61 6.75 4.09
N ALA A 321 14.22 7.49 3.16
CA ALA A 321 14.99 6.92 2.07
C ALA A 321 16.48 7.05 2.35
N GLN A 322 17.28 6.10 1.90
CA GLN A 322 18.73 6.12 2.06
C GLN A 322 19.39 6.49 0.73
N ASP A 323 20.24 5.63 0.18
CA ASP A 323 20.95 5.93 -1.06
C ASP A 323 20.15 5.45 -2.29
N PRO A 324 19.81 6.35 -3.22
CA PRO A 324 19.00 6.00 -4.39
C PRO A 324 19.73 5.06 -5.33
N CYS A 325 18.93 4.35 -6.13
CA CYS A 325 19.39 3.54 -7.23
C CYS A 325 19.18 4.25 -8.56
N GLN A 326 20.05 3.97 -9.53
CA GLN A 326 19.98 4.54 -10.86
C GLN A 326 20.02 3.45 -11.93
N GLU A 327 19.06 3.49 -12.86
CA GLU A 327 19.01 2.57 -14.01
C GLU A 327 18.96 1.08 -13.61
N VAL A 328 18.38 0.77 -12.45
CA VAL A 328 18.23 -0.61 -11.96
C VAL A 328 16.95 -1.24 -12.50
N ARG A 329 17.04 -2.50 -12.93
CA ARG A 329 15.94 -3.24 -13.55
C ARG A 329 15.43 -4.37 -12.66
N VAL A 330 14.15 -4.35 -12.32
CA VAL A 330 13.42 -5.44 -11.65
C VAL A 330 12.46 -6.06 -12.65
N VAL A 331 12.79 -7.25 -13.16
CA VAL A 331 12.13 -7.82 -14.34
C VAL A 331 11.71 -9.27 -14.13
N GLY A 332 10.44 -9.59 -14.37
CA GLY A 332 9.99 -10.98 -14.34
C GLY A 332 9.98 -11.61 -12.94
N CYS A 333 9.94 -10.80 -11.88
CA CYS A 333 9.96 -11.29 -10.51
C CYS A 333 8.54 -11.61 -10.02
N ASP A 334 8.46 -12.60 -9.13
CA ASP A 334 7.27 -12.93 -8.34
C ASP A 334 7.50 -12.44 -6.91
N VAL A 335 6.66 -11.53 -6.42
CA VAL A 335 6.78 -10.93 -5.08
C VAL A 335 5.48 -11.10 -4.32
N SER A 336 5.52 -11.87 -3.23
CA SER A 336 4.31 -12.20 -2.47
C SER A 336 4.53 -12.38 -0.98
N GLU A 337 3.44 -12.38 -0.21
CA GLU A 337 3.46 -12.61 1.25
C GLU A 337 4.43 -11.67 2.02
N THR A 338 4.59 -10.43 1.56
CA THR A 338 5.47 -9.43 2.20
C THR A 338 4.74 -8.70 3.34
N GLY A 339 5.50 -8.26 4.34
CA GLY A 339 4.95 -7.54 5.49
C GLY A 339 4.44 -6.14 5.11
N SER A 340 5.12 -5.45 4.19
CA SER A 340 4.74 -4.12 3.68
C SER A 340 4.59 -4.10 2.15
N ASP A 341 5.49 -3.43 1.43
CA ASP A 341 5.44 -3.21 -0.01
C ASP A 341 5.96 -4.40 -0.82
N GLY A 342 5.62 -4.44 -2.10
CA GLY A 342 6.18 -5.39 -3.05
C GLY A 342 7.55 -4.95 -3.56
N ILE A 343 7.54 -3.98 -4.48
CA ILE A 343 8.73 -3.43 -5.13
C ILE A 343 8.80 -1.92 -4.87
N PHE A 344 9.93 -1.43 -4.39
CA PHE A 344 10.18 0.00 -4.19
C PHE A 344 11.27 0.48 -5.14
N LEU A 345 10.98 1.52 -5.92
CA LEU A 345 11.93 2.19 -6.80
C LEU A 345 12.21 3.60 -6.26
N TYR A 346 13.42 3.84 -5.76
CA TYR A 346 13.88 5.17 -5.36
C TYR A 346 15.10 5.60 -6.18
N GLY A 347 15.07 6.82 -6.71
CA GLY A 347 16.17 7.46 -7.44
C GLY A 347 15.79 7.88 -8.85
N THR A 348 16.55 7.45 -9.86
CA THR A 348 16.33 7.88 -11.25
C THR A 348 16.37 6.70 -12.22
N GLY A 349 15.43 6.65 -13.18
CA GLY A 349 15.54 5.75 -14.34
C GLY A 349 15.40 4.24 -14.06
N ASN A 350 14.98 3.87 -12.85
CA ASN A 350 14.72 2.46 -12.50
C ASN A 350 13.46 1.91 -13.21
N LEU A 351 13.43 0.59 -13.43
CA LEU A 351 12.38 -0.12 -14.17
C LEU A 351 11.81 -1.28 -13.34
N ALA A 352 10.49 -1.35 -13.20
CA ALA A 352 9.75 -2.55 -12.80
C ALA A 352 8.93 -3.07 -14.00
N GLU A 353 9.35 -4.18 -14.59
CA GLU A 353 8.71 -4.76 -15.77
C GLU A 353 8.30 -6.21 -15.61
N ASN A 354 7.09 -6.56 -16.04
CA ASN A 354 6.65 -7.96 -16.13
C ASN A 354 6.73 -8.72 -14.79
N ASN A 355 6.54 -8.01 -13.67
CA ASN A 355 6.52 -8.61 -12.35
C ASN A 355 5.10 -9.02 -11.96
N HIS A 356 5.00 -10.01 -11.09
CA HIS A 356 3.77 -10.42 -10.43
C HIS A 356 3.87 -10.05 -8.95
N VAL A 357 2.98 -9.19 -8.47
CA VAL A 357 2.98 -8.73 -7.06
C VAL A 357 1.61 -8.96 -6.44
N HIS A 358 1.55 -9.77 -5.38
CA HIS A 358 0.28 -10.11 -4.74
C HIS A 358 0.41 -10.48 -3.26
N ASP A 359 -0.70 -10.44 -2.51
CA ASP A 359 -0.76 -10.85 -1.10
C ASP A 359 0.30 -10.19 -0.19
N ILE A 360 0.56 -8.91 -0.42
CA ILE A 360 1.49 -8.09 0.38
C ILE A 360 0.75 -7.33 1.49
N GLY A 361 1.50 -6.54 2.26
CA GLY A 361 0.96 -5.69 3.31
C GLY A 361 0.33 -6.52 4.42
N LEU A 362 0.95 -7.64 4.77
CA LEU A 362 0.42 -8.56 5.78
C LEU A 362 0.51 -7.95 7.18
N ASP A 363 1.57 -7.20 7.43
CA ASP A 363 1.83 -6.53 8.70
C ASP A 363 1.54 -5.04 8.62
N ASP A 364 1.82 -4.38 7.49
CA ASP A 364 1.60 -2.95 7.23
C ASP A 364 0.61 -2.73 6.08
N LYS A 365 -0.49 -2.03 6.39
CA LYS A 365 -1.58 -1.76 5.43
C LYS A 365 -1.38 -0.44 4.67
N ASP A 366 -0.38 0.35 5.06
CA ASP A 366 0.08 1.58 4.39
C ASP A 366 1.12 1.26 3.30
N CYS A 367 0.76 0.39 2.36
CA CYS A 367 1.69 -0.13 1.35
C CYS A 367 1.19 0.05 -0.09
N ALA A 368 2.07 -0.22 -1.04
CA ALA A 368 1.73 -0.41 -2.44
C ALA A 368 2.44 -1.64 -3.05
N GLY A 369 1.85 -2.17 -4.13
CA GLY A 369 2.49 -3.21 -4.94
C GLY A 369 3.83 -2.73 -5.51
N ILE A 370 3.82 -1.58 -6.17
CA ILE A 370 5.00 -0.95 -6.76
C ILE A 370 5.02 0.55 -6.42
N ASN A 371 6.11 1.02 -5.82
CA ASN A 371 6.34 2.43 -5.52
C ASN A 371 7.35 3.04 -6.49
N LEU A 372 7.06 4.25 -6.99
CA LEU A 372 7.96 5.06 -7.84
C LEU A 372 8.25 6.38 -7.13
N PHE A 373 9.49 6.57 -6.66
CA PHE A 373 9.93 7.78 -5.96
C PHE A 373 11.17 8.39 -6.61
N GLY A 374 11.01 9.57 -7.21
CA GLY A 374 12.11 10.31 -7.81
C GLY A 374 11.82 10.68 -9.25
N GLU A 375 12.61 10.18 -10.18
CA GLU A 375 12.56 10.65 -11.57
C GLU A 375 12.58 9.50 -12.58
N ALA A 376 11.81 9.65 -13.66
CA ALA A 376 11.94 8.82 -14.85
C ALA A 376 11.83 7.30 -14.63
N HIS A 377 11.21 6.87 -13.52
CA HIS A 377 10.88 5.47 -13.29
C HIS A 377 9.81 4.96 -14.23
N VAL A 378 9.89 3.67 -14.55
CA VAL A 378 8.91 2.99 -15.38
C VAL A 378 8.36 1.78 -14.64
N ALA A 379 7.04 1.69 -14.52
CA ALA A 379 6.35 0.47 -14.13
C ALA A 379 5.46 0.00 -15.28
N ARG A 380 5.84 -1.11 -15.94
CA ARG A 380 5.08 -1.60 -17.09
C ARG A 380 4.87 -3.10 -17.14
N ARG A 381 3.74 -3.52 -17.71
CA ARG A 381 3.41 -4.94 -17.93
C ARG A 381 3.39 -5.77 -16.65
N ASN A 382 3.20 -5.16 -15.49
CA ASN A 382 3.11 -5.88 -14.22
C ASN A 382 1.69 -6.38 -13.99
N LEU A 383 1.58 -7.55 -13.35
CA LEU A 383 0.33 -8.07 -12.79
C LEU A 383 0.33 -7.79 -11.28
N VAL A 384 -0.64 -7.01 -10.80
CA VAL A 384 -0.68 -6.58 -9.40
C VAL A 384 -2.06 -6.76 -8.80
N HIS A 385 -2.20 -7.58 -7.75
CA HIS A 385 -3.52 -7.90 -7.19
C HIS A 385 -3.55 -8.35 -5.73
N ASP A 386 -4.75 -8.43 -5.17
CA ASP A 386 -5.03 -8.91 -3.80
C ASP A 386 -4.30 -8.11 -2.72
N LEU A 387 -4.40 -6.78 -2.85
CA LEU A 387 -3.68 -5.84 -2.00
C LEU A 387 -4.59 -5.16 -0.98
N PRO A 388 -4.09 -4.87 0.24
CA PRO A 388 -4.84 -4.10 1.22
C PRO A 388 -5.07 -2.64 0.79
N ARG A 389 -4.20 -2.12 -0.10
CA ARG A 389 -4.20 -0.73 -0.55
C ARG A 389 -3.88 -0.58 -2.06
N ASN A 390 -2.97 0.30 -2.47
CA ASN A 390 -2.77 0.69 -3.87
C ASN A 390 -1.95 -0.37 -4.61
N ALA A 391 -2.18 -0.54 -5.90
CA ALA A 391 -1.26 -1.33 -6.73
C ALA A 391 0.00 -0.56 -7.07
N ILE A 392 -0.14 0.69 -7.52
CA ILE A 392 1.00 1.54 -7.89
C ILE A 392 0.85 2.90 -7.23
N PHE A 393 1.89 3.32 -6.52
CA PHE A 393 1.99 4.66 -5.95
C PHE A 393 3.18 5.41 -6.56
N LEU A 394 2.98 6.67 -6.93
CA LEU A 394 4.04 7.49 -7.53
C LEU A 394 4.21 8.84 -6.83
N LYS A 395 5.46 9.29 -6.80
CA LYS A 395 5.84 10.63 -6.35
C LYS A 395 7.13 11.09 -7.03
N GLY A 396 7.10 12.30 -7.59
CA GLY A 396 8.20 12.83 -8.41
C GLY A 396 7.79 13.15 -9.84
N THR A 397 8.75 13.10 -10.77
CA THR A 397 8.59 13.59 -12.15
C THR A 397 8.87 12.54 -13.21
N ASP A 398 8.24 12.76 -14.37
CA ASP A 398 8.54 12.03 -15.61
C ASP A 398 8.39 10.50 -15.50
N HIS A 399 7.58 10.02 -14.55
CA HIS A 399 7.30 8.61 -14.42
C HIS A 399 6.37 8.10 -15.52
N LEU A 400 6.56 6.84 -15.93
CA LEU A 400 5.69 6.14 -16.87
C LEU A 400 5.08 4.88 -16.23
N VAL A 401 3.76 4.83 -16.20
CA VAL A 401 3.00 3.65 -15.75
C VAL A 401 2.12 3.16 -16.87
N GLU A 402 2.49 2.03 -17.49
CA GLU A 402 1.81 1.55 -18.68
C GLU A 402 1.61 0.05 -18.79
N LEU A 403 0.52 -0.36 -19.46
CA LEU A 403 0.29 -1.78 -19.80
C LEU A 403 0.21 -2.72 -18.59
N ASN A 404 -0.02 -2.20 -17.37
CA ASN A 404 -0.17 -3.03 -16.18
C ASN A 404 -1.59 -3.61 -16.12
N ASP A 405 -1.71 -4.83 -15.60
CA ASP A 405 -2.99 -5.46 -15.27
C ASP A 405 -3.15 -5.46 -13.74
N ILE A 406 -4.16 -4.76 -13.26
CA ILE A 406 -4.37 -4.47 -11.85
C ILE A 406 -5.77 -4.89 -11.47
N HIS A 407 -5.90 -5.73 -10.45
CA HIS A 407 -7.21 -6.06 -9.92
C HIS A 407 -7.27 -6.35 -8.43
N HIS A 408 -8.46 -6.24 -7.84
CA HIS A 408 -8.68 -6.58 -6.42
C HIS A 408 -7.75 -5.79 -5.48
N THR A 409 -7.84 -4.46 -5.54
CA THR A 409 -7.03 -3.54 -4.74
C THR A 409 -7.88 -2.83 -3.70
N LEU A 410 -7.23 -2.26 -2.68
CA LEU A 410 -7.89 -1.57 -1.57
C LEU A 410 -8.90 -2.46 -0.82
N LEU A 411 -8.53 -3.73 -0.59
CA LEU A 411 -9.40 -4.71 0.06
C LEU A 411 -9.57 -4.46 1.58
N GLU A 412 -8.69 -3.66 2.17
CA GLU A 412 -8.64 -3.42 3.63
C GLU A 412 -8.68 -1.93 3.98
N THR A 413 -8.43 -1.04 3.03
CA THR A 413 -8.33 0.39 3.28
C THR A 413 -9.24 1.17 2.35
N CYS A 414 -9.38 2.48 2.57
CA CYS A 414 -10.06 3.38 1.66
C CYS A 414 -9.23 4.65 1.46
N ASP A 415 -9.80 5.61 0.73
CA ASP A 415 -9.15 6.88 0.39
C ASP A 415 -7.85 6.66 -0.39
N GLY A 416 -8.00 6.05 -1.56
CA GLY A 416 -6.89 5.66 -2.42
C GLY A 416 -7.36 5.26 -3.81
N GLY A 417 -6.39 4.95 -4.67
CA GLY A 417 -6.63 4.51 -6.04
C GLY A 417 -5.84 3.25 -6.35
N ALA A 418 -6.28 2.44 -7.31
CA ALA A 418 -5.46 1.32 -7.79
C ALA A 418 -4.11 1.86 -8.28
N ILE A 419 -4.12 2.98 -9.01
CA ILE A 419 -2.95 3.83 -9.24
C ILE A 419 -3.18 5.17 -8.52
N ARG A 420 -2.24 5.58 -7.67
CA ARG A 420 -2.34 6.81 -6.88
C ARG A 420 -1.08 7.66 -6.96
N MET A 421 -1.26 8.98 -6.93
CA MET A 421 -0.18 9.97 -6.78
C MET A 421 -0.54 10.96 -5.68
N CYS A 422 0.44 11.47 -4.93
CA CYS A 422 0.24 12.60 -4.01
C CYS A 422 1.51 13.45 -3.96
N GLN A 423 1.48 14.59 -4.63
CA GLN A 423 2.68 15.40 -4.84
C GLN A 423 2.83 16.50 -3.78
N ARG A 424 1.75 17.25 -3.48
CA ARG A 424 1.82 18.49 -2.66
C ARG A 424 2.95 19.43 -3.10
N ASN A 425 3.33 19.39 -4.37
CA ASN A 425 4.33 20.26 -4.97
C ASN A 425 3.98 20.41 -6.46
N LEU A 426 3.52 21.61 -6.83
CA LEU A 426 3.01 21.92 -8.18
C LEU A 426 4.07 21.78 -9.28
N THR A 427 5.36 21.77 -8.91
CA THR A 427 6.48 21.64 -9.84
C THR A 427 6.76 20.20 -10.26
N LEU A 428 6.20 19.21 -9.54
CA LEU A 428 6.35 17.78 -9.86
C LEU A 428 5.38 17.39 -10.98
N ARG A 429 5.88 17.30 -12.21
CA ARG A 429 5.09 17.16 -13.46
C ARG A 429 5.68 16.10 -14.41
N GLY A 430 5.03 15.92 -15.56
CA GLY A 430 5.54 15.07 -16.66
C GLY A 430 5.18 13.59 -16.54
N ASN A 431 4.41 13.22 -15.53
CA ASN A 431 4.02 11.83 -15.29
C ASN A 431 2.96 11.36 -16.31
N VAL A 432 3.05 10.10 -16.74
CA VAL A 432 2.14 9.48 -17.71
C VAL A 432 1.61 8.15 -17.17
N ILE A 433 0.29 8.02 -17.10
CA ILE A 433 -0.42 6.80 -16.74
C ILE A 433 -1.27 6.38 -17.94
N ARG A 434 -0.87 5.32 -18.66
CA ARG A 434 -1.54 4.96 -19.91
C ARG A 434 -1.73 3.48 -20.16
N HIS A 435 -2.80 3.11 -20.85
CA HIS A 435 -3.02 1.74 -21.32
C HIS A 435 -2.99 0.66 -20.22
N ASN A 436 -3.32 1.02 -18.99
CA ASN A 436 -3.46 0.06 -17.90
C ASN A 436 -4.88 -0.51 -17.89
N ARG A 437 -5.00 -1.76 -17.46
CA ARG A 437 -6.27 -2.41 -17.15
C ARG A 437 -6.44 -2.43 -15.63
N ILE A 438 -7.51 -1.81 -15.14
CA ILE A 438 -7.82 -1.69 -13.71
C ILE A 438 -9.22 -2.24 -13.49
N VAL A 439 -9.34 -3.26 -12.64
CA VAL A 439 -10.61 -3.93 -12.38
C VAL A 439 -10.80 -4.17 -10.89
N ASP A 440 -11.92 -3.77 -10.31
CA ASP A 440 -12.22 -4.01 -8.88
C ASP A 440 -11.24 -3.28 -7.94
N SER A 441 -11.25 -1.94 -7.99
CA SER A 441 -10.70 -1.08 -6.93
C SER A 441 -11.77 -0.88 -5.86
N VAL A 442 -11.74 -1.70 -4.81
CA VAL A 442 -12.92 -2.00 -3.98
C VAL A 442 -13.14 -0.96 -2.88
N GLY A 443 -12.18 -0.82 -1.98
CA GLY A 443 -12.29 0.06 -0.82
C GLY A 443 -13.10 -0.54 0.33
N TYR A 444 -12.57 -0.39 1.55
CA TYR A 444 -13.24 -0.78 2.79
C TYR A 444 -13.12 0.31 3.84
N GLY A 445 -14.25 0.89 4.23
CA GLY A 445 -14.27 1.99 5.19
C GLY A 445 -15.67 2.28 5.69
N PHE A 446 -15.84 3.37 6.44
CA PHE A 446 -17.14 3.75 7.00
C PHE A 446 -17.55 5.16 6.54
N PRO A 447 -18.79 5.33 6.05
CA PRO A 447 -19.33 6.65 5.73
C PRO A 447 -19.44 7.54 6.97
N SER A 448 -19.25 8.84 6.78
CA SER A 448 -19.62 9.83 7.80
C SER A 448 -21.09 9.66 8.18
N GLY A 449 -21.40 9.60 9.47
CA GLY A 449 -22.75 9.35 10.00
C GLY A 449 -23.22 7.89 9.98
N ALA A 450 -22.45 6.95 9.42
CA ALA A 450 -22.79 5.53 9.50
C ALA A 450 -22.45 4.90 10.87
N ASN A 451 -23.00 3.71 11.12
CA ASN A 451 -22.72 2.88 12.29
C ASN A 451 -22.01 1.56 11.94
N ARG A 452 -21.65 1.34 10.67
CA ARG A 452 -20.95 0.13 10.19
C ARG A 452 -20.05 0.43 9.00
N TYR A 453 -19.03 -0.42 8.82
CA TYR A 453 -18.21 -0.44 7.61
C TYR A 453 -19.03 -0.82 6.37
N ARG A 454 -18.53 -0.44 5.20
CA ARG A 454 -19.08 -0.75 3.89
C ARG A 454 -17.97 -1.14 2.93
N SER A 455 -18.34 -1.98 1.98
CA SER A 455 -17.57 -2.36 0.80
C SER A 455 -18.54 -2.49 -0.39
N PRO A 456 -18.17 -2.05 -1.60
CA PRO A 456 -17.04 -1.18 -1.88
C PRO A 456 -17.23 0.22 -1.25
N TYR A 457 -16.14 0.96 -1.00
CA TYR A 457 -16.23 2.27 -0.34
C TYR A 457 -15.02 3.19 -0.59
N PHE A 458 -15.30 4.40 -1.11
CA PHE A 458 -14.40 5.56 -1.09
C PHE A 458 -13.01 5.34 -1.72
N THR A 459 -13.00 4.84 -2.96
CA THR A 459 -11.79 4.55 -3.74
C THR A 459 -11.97 4.86 -5.21
N TRP A 460 -10.84 4.99 -5.93
CA TRP A 460 -10.85 5.23 -7.36
C TRP A 460 -10.03 4.21 -8.16
N GLY A 461 -10.22 4.17 -9.47
CA GLY A 461 -9.30 3.46 -10.36
C GLY A 461 -7.97 4.18 -10.41
N ILE A 462 -8.00 5.46 -10.80
CA ILE A 462 -6.83 6.35 -10.83
C ILE A 462 -7.12 7.56 -9.95
N TYR A 463 -6.25 7.82 -8.97
CA TYR A 463 -6.38 8.92 -8.04
C TYR A 463 -5.16 9.86 -8.12
N LEU A 464 -5.35 10.99 -8.81
CA LEU A 464 -4.42 12.12 -8.80
C LEU A 464 -4.72 12.96 -7.56
N ASP A 465 -4.15 12.57 -6.42
CA ASP A 465 -4.38 13.19 -5.12
C ASP A 465 -3.65 14.54 -4.99
N ASP A 466 -3.83 15.21 -3.85
CA ASP A 466 -3.34 16.54 -3.47
C ASP A 466 -2.23 17.13 -4.37
N PHE A 467 -2.63 18.12 -5.17
CA PHE A 467 -1.73 18.94 -6.00
C PHE A 467 -0.89 18.15 -7.00
N THR A 468 -1.41 17.02 -7.49
CA THR A 468 -0.80 16.30 -8.61
C THR A 468 -1.09 17.06 -9.90
N CYS A 469 -0.04 17.57 -10.55
CA CYS A 469 -0.16 18.47 -11.70
C CYS A 469 0.53 17.93 -12.95
N GLY A 470 0.15 18.44 -14.13
CA GLY A 470 0.84 18.15 -15.39
C GLY A 470 0.95 16.66 -15.70
N THR A 471 -0.04 15.87 -15.27
CA THR A 471 -0.06 14.41 -15.44
C THR A 471 -1.02 14.04 -16.57
N VAL A 472 -0.59 13.11 -17.43
CA VAL A 472 -1.40 12.55 -18.51
C VAL A 472 -1.96 11.20 -18.08
N VAL A 473 -3.28 11.06 -18.11
CA VAL A 473 -4.03 9.83 -17.85
C VAL A 473 -4.73 9.43 -19.15
N ALA A 474 -4.16 8.49 -19.90
CA ALA A 474 -4.57 8.25 -21.29
C ALA A 474 -4.85 6.77 -21.63
N GLY A 475 -5.98 6.48 -22.28
CA GLY A 475 -6.19 5.17 -22.88
C GLY A 475 -6.28 4.00 -21.90
N ASN A 476 -6.62 4.24 -20.63
CA ASN A 476 -6.77 3.21 -19.61
C ASN A 476 -8.17 2.58 -19.64
N LEU A 477 -8.28 1.29 -19.30
CA LEU A 477 -9.55 0.61 -19.05
C LEU A 477 -9.76 0.49 -17.55
N ILE A 478 -10.82 1.10 -17.03
CA ILE A 478 -11.13 1.18 -15.59
C ILE A 478 -12.54 0.63 -15.36
N VAL A 479 -12.65 -0.44 -14.59
CA VAL A 479 -13.89 -1.20 -14.45
C VAL A 479 -14.22 -1.46 -12.97
N ARG A 480 -15.46 -1.20 -12.56
CA ARG A 480 -16.01 -1.51 -11.22
C ARG A 480 -15.15 -0.98 -10.08
N THR A 481 -15.21 0.32 -9.87
CA THR A 481 -14.48 0.99 -8.78
C THR A 481 -15.43 1.49 -7.70
N GLY A 482 -14.94 1.63 -6.48
CA GLY A 482 -15.80 1.82 -5.31
C GLY A 482 -16.47 3.18 -5.18
N ARG A 483 -15.81 4.27 -5.57
CA ARG A 483 -16.41 5.62 -5.62
C ARG A 483 -16.37 6.20 -7.03
N GLY A 484 -15.19 6.25 -7.64
CA GLY A 484 -15.10 6.77 -9.00
C GLY A 484 -14.06 6.15 -9.90
N GLY A 485 -14.13 6.39 -11.20
CA GLY A 485 -13.14 5.89 -12.15
C GLY A 485 -11.82 6.65 -12.00
N ILE A 486 -11.88 7.97 -12.18
CA ILE A 486 -10.72 8.86 -12.13
C ILE A 486 -11.03 10.05 -11.21
N HIS A 487 -10.09 10.43 -10.35
CA HIS A 487 -10.22 11.60 -9.49
C HIS A 487 -9.02 12.54 -9.65
N VAL A 488 -9.30 13.84 -9.80
CA VAL A 488 -8.30 14.91 -9.74
C VAL A 488 -8.57 15.80 -8.53
N HIS A 489 -7.64 15.81 -7.57
CA HIS A 489 -7.77 16.49 -6.29
C HIS A 489 -6.72 17.60 -6.13
N GLY A 490 -7.17 18.84 -6.24
CA GLY A 490 -6.35 20.06 -6.09
C GLY A 490 -5.34 20.34 -7.20
N GLY A 491 -5.06 19.37 -8.07
CA GLY A 491 -4.09 19.46 -9.14
C GLY A 491 -4.47 20.36 -10.32
N SER A 492 -3.48 20.71 -11.14
CA SER A 492 -3.61 21.58 -12.30
C SER A 492 -2.95 21.02 -13.57
N ASP A 493 -3.46 21.46 -14.73
CA ASP A 493 -2.96 21.10 -16.05
C ASP A 493 -2.86 19.58 -16.30
N ASN A 494 -3.74 18.80 -15.66
CA ASN A 494 -3.83 17.36 -15.91
C ASN A 494 -4.66 17.08 -17.16
N LEU A 495 -4.27 16.07 -17.93
CA LEU A 495 -4.98 15.62 -19.12
C LEU A 495 -5.55 14.23 -18.89
N VAL A 496 -6.87 14.09 -18.88
CA VAL A 496 -7.59 12.82 -18.76
C VAL A 496 -8.25 12.53 -20.10
N GLU A 497 -7.64 11.66 -20.91
CA GLU A 497 -8.12 11.43 -22.28
C GLU A 497 -8.23 9.98 -22.74
N HIS A 498 -9.22 9.70 -23.59
CA HIS A 498 -9.38 8.40 -24.26
C HIS A 498 -9.45 7.19 -23.31
N ASN A 499 -9.80 7.40 -22.04
CA ASN A 499 -10.00 6.31 -21.09
C ASN A 499 -11.39 5.70 -21.28
N VAL A 500 -11.50 4.41 -20.99
CA VAL A 500 -12.77 3.69 -20.93
C VAL A 500 -13.08 3.43 -19.46
N VAL A 501 -14.10 4.09 -18.93
CA VAL A 501 -14.58 3.91 -17.55
C VAL A 501 -15.91 3.18 -17.58
N VAL A 502 -15.97 2.05 -16.88
CA VAL A 502 -17.15 1.18 -16.83
C VAL A 502 -17.56 0.94 -15.37
N ASP A 503 -18.79 1.32 -15.04
CA ASP A 503 -19.44 1.00 -13.76
C ASP A 503 -18.67 1.42 -12.50
N ALA A 504 -18.14 2.66 -12.49
CA ALA A 504 -17.74 3.25 -11.22
C ALA A 504 -18.98 3.54 -10.35
N ALA A 505 -18.94 3.16 -9.07
CA ALA A 505 -20.17 3.00 -8.28
C ALA A 505 -20.89 4.31 -7.89
N GLU A 506 -20.18 5.44 -7.73
CA GLU A 506 -20.82 6.72 -7.39
C GLU A 506 -20.68 7.79 -8.48
N ALA A 507 -19.52 7.92 -9.13
CA ALA A 507 -19.28 8.90 -10.18
C ALA A 507 -18.19 8.44 -11.15
N GLN A 508 -18.34 8.64 -12.46
CA GLN A 508 -17.33 8.13 -13.40
C GLN A 508 -16.02 8.93 -13.32
N ILE A 509 -16.11 10.27 -13.32
CA ILE A 509 -14.95 11.15 -13.14
C ILE A 509 -15.27 12.19 -12.06
N GLU A 510 -14.32 12.42 -11.16
CA GLU A 510 -14.41 13.41 -10.09
C GLU A 510 -13.33 14.48 -10.23
N LEU A 511 -13.72 15.75 -10.06
CA LEU A 511 -12.80 16.87 -9.90
C LEU A 511 -13.08 17.55 -8.57
N ASN A 512 -12.04 17.83 -7.80
CA ASN A 512 -12.17 18.52 -6.53
C ASN A 512 -11.08 19.59 -6.38
N ALA A 513 -11.46 20.86 -6.43
CA ALA A 513 -10.53 21.94 -6.13
C ALA A 513 -10.19 22.00 -4.63
N ILE A 514 -8.91 22.08 -4.27
CA ILE A 514 -8.47 22.38 -2.90
C ILE A 514 -8.35 23.89 -2.70
N ASP A 515 -7.81 24.59 -3.69
CA ASP A 515 -7.70 26.04 -3.76
C ASP A 515 -7.77 26.51 -5.23
N ASP A 516 -7.45 27.78 -5.48
CA ASP A 516 -7.46 28.41 -6.80
C ASP A 516 -6.34 27.95 -7.73
N THR A 517 -5.34 27.22 -7.22
CA THR A 517 -4.29 26.62 -8.06
C THR A 517 -4.82 25.45 -8.88
N ALA A 518 -5.94 24.84 -8.46
CA ALA A 518 -6.61 23.77 -9.19
C ALA A 518 -7.28 24.32 -10.45
N ALA A 519 -6.53 24.36 -11.56
CA ALA A 519 -6.96 24.94 -12.82
C ALA A 519 -6.44 24.18 -14.04
N GLY A 520 -7.05 24.41 -15.22
CA GLY A 520 -6.48 23.97 -16.50
C GLY A 520 -6.60 22.47 -16.81
N ASN A 521 -7.23 21.69 -15.92
CA ASN A 521 -7.44 20.26 -16.16
C ASN A 521 -8.37 20.04 -17.37
N LEU A 522 -8.06 19.05 -18.20
CA LEU A 522 -8.84 18.72 -19.40
C LEU A 522 -9.28 17.25 -19.37
N VAL A 523 -10.58 17.02 -19.47
CA VAL A 523 -11.19 15.69 -19.53
C VAL A 523 -11.82 15.51 -20.91
N ARG A 524 -11.19 14.75 -21.80
CA ARG A 524 -11.65 14.65 -23.20
C ARG A 524 -11.64 13.27 -23.84
N GLY A 525 -12.52 13.02 -24.80
CA GLY A 525 -12.45 11.80 -25.61
C GLY A 525 -12.65 10.50 -24.84
N ASN A 526 -13.10 10.55 -23.58
CA ASN A 526 -13.28 9.36 -22.75
C ASN A 526 -14.61 8.66 -23.09
N VAL A 527 -14.66 7.35 -22.91
CA VAL A 527 -15.89 6.54 -23.01
C VAL A 527 -16.36 6.20 -21.60
N LEU A 528 -17.56 6.64 -21.24
CA LEU A 528 -18.11 6.52 -19.90
C LEU A 528 -19.40 5.69 -19.95
N SER A 529 -19.33 4.42 -19.54
CA SER A 529 -20.47 3.49 -19.55
C SER A 529 -20.84 3.07 -18.14
N TYR A 530 -22.07 3.35 -17.70
CA TYR A 530 -22.43 3.13 -16.29
C TYR A 530 -23.94 3.01 -16.11
N ASP A 531 -24.35 2.40 -15.01
CA ASP A 531 -25.74 2.45 -14.53
C ASP A 531 -26.05 3.84 -13.92
N ALA A 532 -26.83 4.62 -14.65
CA ALA A 532 -27.24 5.97 -14.29
C ALA A 532 -28.35 6.00 -13.23
N GLY A 533 -28.99 4.87 -12.91
CA GLY A 533 -29.84 4.72 -11.73
C GLY A 533 -29.04 4.79 -10.42
N ASN A 534 -27.79 4.34 -10.46
CA ASN A 534 -26.92 4.26 -9.29
C ASN A 534 -25.83 5.36 -9.22
N ALA A 535 -25.18 5.66 -10.34
CA ALA A 535 -24.03 6.57 -10.37
C ALA A 535 -24.29 7.88 -11.14
N ALA A 536 -23.46 8.88 -10.84
CA ALA A 536 -23.35 10.12 -11.61
C ALA A 536 -22.32 9.98 -12.74
N LEU A 537 -22.46 10.84 -13.75
CA LEU A 537 -21.45 11.03 -14.78
C LEU A 537 -20.20 11.70 -14.19
N TYR A 538 -20.40 12.90 -13.65
CA TYR A 538 -19.36 13.73 -13.07
C TYR A 538 -19.72 14.16 -11.65
N ARG A 539 -18.70 14.22 -10.80
CA ARG A 539 -18.79 14.89 -9.49
C ARG A 539 -17.73 15.97 -9.39
N ILE A 540 -18.18 17.21 -9.34
CA ILE A 540 -17.37 18.39 -9.10
C ILE A 540 -17.59 18.81 -7.66
N VAL A 541 -16.71 18.37 -6.75
CA VAL A 541 -16.93 18.48 -5.30
C VAL A 541 -16.86 19.94 -4.86
N ARG A 542 -15.75 20.62 -5.14
CA ARG A 542 -15.62 22.07 -5.00
C ARG A 542 -15.54 22.70 -6.40
N PRO A 543 -16.62 23.32 -6.86
CA PRO A 543 -16.63 23.92 -8.19
C PRO A 543 -15.94 25.29 -8.20
N LEU A 544 -14.78 25.37 -8.87
CA LEU A 544 -14.19 26.62 -9.31
C LEU A 544 -14.30 26.69 -10.84
N ALA A 545 -14.51 27.89 -11.39
CA ALA A 545 -14.73 28.06 -12.84
C ALA A 545 -13.58 27.48 -13.69
N ALA A 546 -12.34 27.57 -13.20
CA ALA A 546 -11.16 27.09 -13.91
C ALA A 546 -10.82 25.61 -13.64
N VAL A 547 -11.56 24.91 -12.77
CA VAL A 547 -11.15 23.59 -12.22
C VAL A 547 -10.92 22.54 -13.29
N GLY A 548 -11.68 22.58 -14.37
CA GLY A 548 -11.44 21.73 -15.52
C GLY A 548 -12.44 21.94 -16.65
N ARG A 549 -12.09 21.44 -17.82
CA ARG A 549 -12.90 21.47 -19.05
C ARG A 549 -13.24 20.06 -19.50
N PHE A 550 -14.40 19.90 -20.12
CA PHE A 550 -14.88 18.61 -20.63
C PHE A 550 -15.15 18.73 -22.13
N ALA A 551 -14.59 17.85 -22.95
CA ALA A 551 -14.77 17.90 -24.41
C ALA A 551 -14.88 16.51 -25.03
N ASP A 552 -15.77 16.31 -25.99
CA ASP A 552 -15.80 15.11 -26.84
C ASP A 552 -15.86 13.76 -26.10
N ASN A 553 -16.41 13.74 -24.88
CA ASN A 553 -16.58 12.48 -24.13
C ASN A 553 -17.82 11.74 -24.63
N LEU A 554 -17.69 10.44 -24.93
CA LEU A 554 -18.80 9.56 -25.26
C LEU A 554 -19.46 9.05 -23.98
N ILE A 555 -20.73 9.38 -23.80
CA ILE A 555 -21.47 9.07 -22.57
C ILE A 555 -22.55 8.03 -22.87
N TRP A 556 -22.46 6.88 -22.22
CA TRP A 556 -23.36 5.75 -22.34
C TRP A 556 -24.02 5.42 -20.98
N PRO A 557 -25.06 6.17 -20.57
CA PRO A 557 -25.80 5.91 -19.35
C PRO A 557 -26.83 4.79 -19.59
N ARG A 558 -26.80 3.74 -18.77
CA ARG A 558 -27.83 2.69 -18.73
C ARG A 558 -28.85 3.03 -17.64
N ASP A 559 -30.12 2.68 -17.84
CA ASP A 559 -31.15 2.64 -16.79
C ASP A 559 -31.34 3.93 -15.96
N GLY A 560 -31.24 5.11 -16.58
CA GLY A 560 -31.57 6.37 -15.90
C GLY A 560 -31.15 7.65 -16.64
N PRO A 561 -31.55 8.83 -16.14
CA PRO A 561 -31.08 10.10 -16.67
C PRO A 561 -29.61 10.34 -16.31
N VAL A 562 -28.89 11.07 -17.16
CA VAL A 562 -27.55 11.58 -16.83
C VAL A 562 -27.65 12.50 -15.60
N ARG A 563 -26.71 12.32 -14.67
CA ARG A 563 -26.59 13.13 -13.45
C ARG A 563 -25.20 13.70 -13.32
N VAL A 564 -25.12 14.99 -13.00
CA VAL A 564 -23.88 15.67 -12.64
C VAL A 564 -24.06 16.33 -11.28
N HIS A 565 -23.10 16.09 -10.39
CA HIS A 565 -23.04 16.76 -9.10
C HIS A 565 -22.05 17.93 -9.21
N PHE A 566 -22.51 19.14 -8.92
CA PHE A 566 -21.72 20.37 -8.98
C PHE A 566 -21.84 21.13 -7.67
N GLY A 567 -20.88 20.95 -6.78
CA GLY A 567 -21.00 21.36 -5.38
C GLY A 567 -22.23 20.74 -4.73
N THR A 568 -23.12 21.59 -4.22
CA THR A 568 -24.41 21.19 -3.66
C THR A 568 -25.52 21.03 -4.71
N ARG A 569 -25.29 21.46 -5.96
CA ARG A 569 -26.27 21.37 -7.04
C ARG A 569 -26.23 19.98 -7.67
N ARG A 570 -27.41 19.42 -7.95
CA ARG A 570 -27.58 18.22 -8.78
C ARG A 570 -28.25 18.62 -10.08
N ILE A 571 -27.59 18.32 -11.19
CA ILE A 571 -28.11 18.54 -12.54
C ILE A 571 -28.54 17.17 -13.06
N GLU A 572 -29.79 17.07 -13.49
CA GLU A 572 -30.38 15.82 -13.95
C GLU A 572 -31.01 15.98 -15.33
N GLY A 573 -30.76 15.01 -16.20
CA GLY A 573 -31.24 15.03 -17.57
C GLY A 573 -30.26 15.69 -18.53
N TRP A 574 -30.30 15.20 -19.77
CA TRP A 574 -29.32 15.55 -20.80
C TRP A 574 -29.34 17.03 -21.17
N GLU A 575 -30.52 17.60 -21.40
CA GLU A 575 -30.63 19.01 -21.80
C GLU A 575 -30.23 19.97 -20.68
N ALA A 576 -30.56 19.63 -19.43
CA ALA A 576 -30.16 20.44 -18.28
C ALA A 576 -28.65 20.43 -18.10
N TRP A 577 -28.02 19.26 -18.32
CA TRP A 577 -26.57 19.14 -18.36
C TRP A 577 -25.97 20.00 -19.48
N LEU A 578 -26.44 19.89 -20.73
CA LEU A 578 -25.89 20.68 -21.84
C LEU A 578 -26.02 22.20 -21.59
N ARG A 579 -27.18 22.67 -21.10
CA ARG A 579 -27.40 24.10 -20.80
C ARG A 579 -26.50 24.64 -19.69
N ASP A 580 -26.14 23.81 -18.71
CA ASP A 580 -25.24 24.21 -17.62
C ASP A 580 -23.78 24.08 -18.04
N ALA A 581 -23.47 23.05 -18.84
CA ALA A 581 -22.17 22.83 -19.46
C ALA A 581 -21.74 24.04 -20.29
N ASP A 582 -22.58 24.52 -21.19
CA ASP A 582 -22.31 25.72 -22.01
C ASP A 582 -22.08 27.01 -21.20
N LYS A 583 -22.51 27.05 -19.93
CA LYS A 583 -22.37 28.22 -19.04
C LYS A 583 -21.18 28.13 -18.10
N ASN A 584 -20.83 26.93 -17.66
CA ASN A 584 -19.85 26.70 -16.59
C ASN A 584 -18.59 25.97 -17.06
N PHE A 585 -18.56 25.46 -18.29
CA PHE A 585 -17.48 24.71 -18.88
C PHE A 585 -17.29 25.11 -20.36
N GLU A 586 -16.05 25.18 -20.86
CA GLU A 586 -15.82 25.28 -22.30
C GLU A 586 -16.13 23.91 -22.95
N THR A 587 -17.39 23.63 -23.27
CA THR A 587 -17.79 22.35 -23.90
C THR A 587 -17.85 22.46 -25.42
N TRP A 588 -16.99 21.71 -26.11
CA TRP A 588 -17.18 21.32 -27.51
C TRP A 588 -17.80 19.91 -27.56
N SER A 589 -18.92 19.79 -28.27
CA SER A 589 -19.62 18.55 -28.69
C SER A 589 -19.72 17.39 -27.71
N VAL A 590 -20.84 17.28 -27.00
CA VAL A 590 -21.19 16.05 -26.26
C VAL A 590 -22.13 15.19 -27.11
N GLN A 591 -21.70 14.02 -27.56
CA GLN A 591 -22.56 13.07 -28.27
C GLN A 591 -23.24 12.10 -27.28
N LYS A 592 -24.57 12.12 -27.25
CA LYS A 592 -25.39 11.12 -26.54
C LYS A 592 -25.62 9.92 -27.45
N GLN A 593 -25.24 8.72 -27.03
CA GLN A 593 -25.88 7.52 -27.55
C GLN A 593 -26.89 7.04 -26.51
N SER A 594 -28.17 7.37 -26.75
CA SER A 594 -29.27 6.78 -26.01
C SER A 594 -29.44 5.32 -26.41
N THR A 595 -29.98 4.51 -25.50
CA THR A 595 -30.51 3.17 -25.73
C THR A 595 -31.67 3.16 -26.74
N ASN A 596 -31.42 3.55 -27.98
CA ASN A 596 -32.24 3.12 -29.09
C ASN A 596 -31.68 1.78 -29.55
N ARG A 597 -32.37 0.72 -29.14
CA ARG A 597 -32.23 -0.65 -29.63
C ARG A 597 -32.41 -0.80 -31.15
N GLU A 598 -32.52 0.30 -31.90
CA GLU A 598 -32.90 0.34 -33.32
C GLU A 598 -31.93 1.08 -34.25
N ARG A 599 -30.85 1.72 -33.77
CA ARG A 599 -29.95 2.48 -34.67
C ARG A 599 -28.62 1.81 -35.05
N PHE A 600 -28.21 0.75 -34.37
CA PHE A 600 -26.95 0.05 -34.67
C PHE A 600 -27.08 -1.10 -35.68
N LEU A 601 -28.27 -1.37 -36.23
CA LEU A 601 -28.47 -2.43 -37.23
C LEU A 601 -28.66 -1.92 -38.67
N ASN A 602 -28.67 -0.60 -38.91
CA ASN A 602 -29.02 -0.08 -40.24
C ASN A 602 -27.95 0.72 -40.98
N ASP A 603 -26.86 1.14 -40.35
CA ASP A 603 -25.78 1.84 -41.07
C ASP A 603 -24.47 1.07 -40.89
N GLY A 604 -24.20 0.20 -41.85
CA GLY A 604 -22.95 -0.55 -41.94
C GLY A 604 -21.77 0.35 -42.27
N ILE A 605 -20.66 0.12 -41.56
CA ILE A 605 -19.26 0.09 -42.01
C ILE A 605 -18.49 -0.70 -40.95
#